data_AF-A0A975TY57-F1
#
_entry.id   AF-A0A975TY57-F1
#
_cell.length_a   1.000
_cell.length_b   1.000
_cell.length_c   1.000
_cell.angle_alpha   90.00
_cell.angle_beta   90.00
_cell.angle_gamma   90.00
#
_symmetry.space_group_name_H-M   'P 1'
#
loop_
_entity.id
_entity.type
_entity.pdbx_description
1 polymer ?
#
loop_
_entity_poly.entity_id
_entity_poly.type
_entity_poly.pdbx_seq_one_letter_code
_entity_poly.pdbx_strand_id
1 'polypeptide(L)'
;MKRLACAALLCGSGPAVAQTALSLSLETTFAPVEEVESLSDALSCTALFRSMSLVFGPESDYFETFCAREGVMASVSGVLWADSPRGAGQSPDEVFTLLLPMINTATDLYVDHMDATVAVTDAPFDGPILAQFDFCTALVEALQRDAG
;
A
#
# COMPACT_ATOMS: atom_id res chain seq x y z
N MET A 1 -43.51 25.79 23.47
CA MET A 1 -42.31 25.31 24.18
C MET A 1 -41.27 24.93 23.13
N LYS A 2 -40.04 25.45 23.26
CA LYS A 2 -38.91 25.31 22.32
C LYS A 2 -38.18 23.98 22.52
N ARG A 3 -37.80 23.34 21.39
CA ARG A 3 -36.57 22.57 21.05
C ARG A 3 -36.11 21.49 22.06
N LEU A 4 -35.81 20.25 21.63
CA LEU A 4 -34.59 19.92 20.87
C LEU A 4 -34.75 18.61 20.09
N ALA A 5 -34.48 18.68 18.79
CA ALA A 5 -34.20 17.54 17.94
C ALA A 5 -32.84 16.96 18.33
N CYS A 6 -32.80 15.72 18.79
CA CYS A 6 -31.58 14.94 18.92
C CYS A 6 -31.47 14.05 17.67
N ALA A 7 -31.03 14.65 16.57
CA ALA A 7 -30.81 13.96 15.29
C ALA A 7 -29.54 14.51 14.64
N ALA A 8 -28.44 14.47 15.36
CA ALA A 8 -27.13 14.95 14.90
C ALA A 8 -26.03 13.94 15.25
N LEU A 9 -26.11 12.70 14.77
CA LEU A 9 -25.12 11.68 15.14
C LEU A 9 -24.65 10.69 14.05
N LEU A 10 -25.04 10.80 12.77
CA LEU A 10 -24.63 9.78 11.77
C LEU A 10 -24.28 10.28 10.36
N CYS A 11 -24.00 11.56 10.14
CA CYS A 11 -23.61 12.03 8.81
C CYS A 11 -22.17 12.53 8.79
N GLY A 12 -21.25 11.73 8.23
CA GLY A 12 -20.19 12.29 7.38
C GLY A 12 -18.71 12.03 7.72
N SER A 13 -18.34 11.00 8.47
CA SER A 13 -16.93 10.78 8.86
C SER A 13 -16.40 9.36 8.62
N GLY A 14 -16.96 8.62 7.66
CA GLY A 14 -16.49 7.26 7.36
C GLY A 14 -15.20 7.24 6.54
N PRO A 15 -15.23 7.69 5.26
CA PRO A 15 -14.12 7.49 4.33
C PRO A 15 -12.89 8.33 4.67
N ALA A 16 -13.08 9.60 5.03
CA ALA A 16 -11.98 10.51 5.32
C ALA A 16 -11.19 10.13 6.60
N VAL A 17 -11.87 9.57 7.60
CA VAL A 17 -11.24 9.09 8.84
C VAL A 17 -10.51 7.78 8.60
N ALA A 18 -11.11 6.85 7.83
CA ALA A 18 -10.46 5.61 7.42
C ALA A 18 -9.19 5.88 6.58
N GLN A 19 -9.24 6.82 5.64
CA GLN A 19 -8.08 7.26 4.86
C GLN A 19 -6.98 7.84 5.76
N THR A 20 -7.34 8.74 6.68
CA THR A 20 -6.37 9.33 7.61
C THR A 20 -5.71 8.26 8.49
N ALA A 21 -6.44 7.22 8.88
CA ALA A 21 -5.92 6.11 9.65
C ALA A 21 -4.98 5.20 8.83
N LEU A 22 -5.33 4.89 7.57
CA LEU A 22 -4.49 4.09 6.69
C LEU A 22 -3.14 4.79 6.43
N SER A 23 -3.16 6.07 6.07
CA SER A 23 -1.92 6.84 5.81
C SER A 23 -1.02 6.87 7.04
N LEU A 24 -1.57 7.15 8.23
CA LEU A 24 -0.79 7.17 9.47
C LEU A 24 -0.20 5.79 9.84
N SER A 25 -0.97 4.71 9.63
CA SER A 25 -0.50 3.35 9.88
C SER A 25 0.62 2.96 8.91
N LEU A 26 0.53 3.36 7.64
CA LEU A 26 1.60 3.13 6.66
C LEU A 26 2.85 3.93 6.99
N GLU A 27 2.72 5.21 7.35
CA GLU A 27 3.85 6.04 7.83
C GLU A 27 4.55 5.38 9.03
N THR A 28 3.78 4.90 10.00
CA THR A 28 4.31 4.19 11.16
C THR A 28 5.02 2.89 10.77
N THR A 29 4.45 2.16 9.82
CA THR A 29 5.00 0.88 9.32
C THR A 29 6.35 1.10 8.64
N PHE A 30 6.52 2.20 7.90
CA PHE A 30 7.73 2.49 7.11
C PHE A 30 8.72 3.44 7.79
N ALA A 31 8.41 3.96 8.97
CA ALA A 31 9.33 4.77 9.78
C ALA A 31 10.76 4.18 9.91
N PRO A 32 10.98 2.85 10.00
CA PRO A 32 12.34 2.30 10.10
C PRO A 32 13.25 2.53 8.89
N VAL A 33 12.68 2.94 7.75
CA VAL A 33 13.36 3.15 6.47
C VAL A 33 13.08 4.52 5.85
N GLU A 34 12.49 5.44 6.63
CA GLU A 34 12.06 6.77 6.14
C GLU A 34 13.21 7.61 5.57
N GLU A 35 14.44 7.33 5.99
CA GLU A 35 15.64 8.04 5.55
C GLU A 35 16.13 7.60 4.15
N VAL A 36 15.61 6.48 3.62
CA VAL A 36 15.93 6.00 2.29
C VAL A 36 14.90 6.55 1.32
N GLU A 37 15.32 7.48 0.46
CA GLU A 37 14.48 8.15 -0.52
C GLU A 37 13.69 7.11 -1.36
N SER A 38 12.39 7.34 -1.49
CA SER A 38 11.45 6.51 -2.25
C SER A 38 11.28 5.05 -1.79
N LEU A 39 11.97 4.60 -0.73
CA LEU A 39 11.84 3.21 -0.27
C LEU A 39 10.44 2.95 0.31
N SER A 40 9.89 3.88 1.10
CA SER A 40 8.52 3.78 1.60
C SER A 40 7.49 3.68 0.47
N ASP A 41 7.66 4.44 -0.61
CA ASP A 41 6.78 4.38 -1.78
C ASP A 41 6.88 3.02 -2.47
N ALA A 42 8.09 2.48 -2.64
CA ALA A 42 8.30 1.17 -3.25
C ALA A 42 7.72 0.03 -2.40
N LEU A 43 7.88 0.08 -1.08
CA LEU A 43 7.30 -0.89 -0.15
C LEU A 43 5.77 -0.80 -0.15
N SER A 44 5.23 0.42 -0.13
CA SER A 44 3.79 0.69 -0.21
C SER A 44 3.19 0.13 -1.50
N CYS A 45 3.82 0.37 -2.65
CA CYS A 45 3.36 -0.17 -3.92
C CYS A 45 3.49 -1.70 -4.01
N THR A 46 4.53 -2.28 -3.43
CA THR A 46 4.66 -3.74 -3.30
C THR A 46 3.48 -4.31 -2.52
N ALA A 47 3.18 -3.73 -1.35
CA ALA A 47 2.06 -4.14 -0.52
C ALA A 47 0.69 -3.93 -1.19
N LEU A 48 0.52 -2.85 -1.95
CA LEU A 48 -0.70 -2.60 -2.71
C LEU A 48 -0.91 -3.65 -3.81
N PHE A 49 0.10 -3.94 -4.62
CA PHE A 49 -0.07 -4.96 -5.67
C PHE A 49 -0.32 -6.35 -5.08
N ARG A 50 0.36 -6.68 -3.97
CA ARG A 50 0.08 -7.91 -3.22
C ARG A 50 -1.37 -7.95 -2.72
N SER A 51 -1.88 -6.87 -2.12
CA SER A 51 -3.27 -6.82 -1.64
C SER A 51 -4.27 -6.93 -2.79
N MET A 52 -4.00 -6.32 -3.95
CA MET A 52 -4.81 -6.50 -5.15
C MET A 52 -4.83 -7.98 -5.61
N SER A 53 -3.68 -8.65 -5.68
CA SER A 53 -3.62 -10.08 -6.01
C SER A 53 -4.45 -10.94 -5.05
N LEU A 54 -4.44 -10.61 -3.75
CA LEU A 54 -5.22 -11.32 -2.73
C LEU A 54 -6.72 -11.08 -2.87
N VAL A 55 -7.14 -9.82 -3.10
CA VAL A 55 -8.55 -9.45 -3.23
C VAL A 55 -9.18 -10.01 -4.51
N PHE A 56 -8.47 -9.95 -5.63
CA PHE A 56 -8.97 -10.48 -6.91
C PHE A 56 -8.84 -12.00 -7.02
N GLY A 57 -7.83 -12.59 -6.38
CA GLY A 57 -7.57 -14.02 -6.38
C GLY A 57 -7.03 -14.58 -7.72
N PRO A 58 -6.58 -15.84 -7.73
CA PRO A 58 -5.88 -16.46 -8.86
C PRO A 58 -6.75 -16.71 -10.10
N GLU A 59 -8.07 -16.67 -9.97
CA GLU A 59 -9.01 -16.86 -11.09
C GLU A 59 -9.25 -15.57 -11.90
N SER A 60 -8.73 -14.44 -11.43
CA SER A 60 -8.85 -13.15 -12.11
C SER A 60 -7.82 -13.01 -13.24
N ASP A 61 -8.24 -12.48 -14.39
CA ASP A 61 -7.34 -12.11 -15.50
C ASP A 61 -6.23 -11.11 -15.09
N TYR A 62 -6.41 -10.41 -13.97
CA TYR A 62 -5.47 -9.41 -13.46
C TYR A 62 -4.44 -9.98 -12.47
N PHE A 63 -4.60 -11.21 -11.98
CA PHE A 63 -3.76 -11.78 -10.93
C PHE A 63 -2.27 -11.76 -11.28
N GLU A 64 -1.92 -12.33 -12.44
CA GLU A 64 -0.54 -12.39 -12.92
C GLU A 64 0.05 -10.98 -13.15
N THR A 65 -0.80 -10.02 -13.56
CA THR A 65 -0.36 -8.62 -13.72
C THR A 65 0.03 -8.01 -12.39
N PHE A 66 -0.77 -8.20 -11.34
CA PHE A 66 -0.47 -7.69 -10.02
C PHE A 66 0.74 -8.39 -9.40
N CYS A 67 0.87 -9.71 -9.50
CA CYS A 67 2.08 -10.44 -9.07
C CYS A 67 3.34 -9.97 -9.80
N ALA A 68 3.26 -9.71 -11.10
CA ALA A 68 4.40 -9.17 -11.86
C ALA A 68 4.79 -7.78 -11.38
N ARG A 69 3.81 -6.88 -11.15
CA ARG A 69 4.05 -5.52 -10.64
C ARG A 69 4.58 -5.53 -9.21
N GLU A 70 4.08 -6.41 -8.35
CA GLU A 70 4.61 -6.67 -7.01
C GLU A 70 6.10 -7.05 -7.09
N GLY A 71 6.47 -7.99 -7.98
CA GLY A 71 7.85 -8.42 -8.16
C GLY A 71 8.79 -7.29 -8.60
N VAL A 72 8.32 -6.41 -9.49
CA VAL A 72 9.07 -5.21 -9.90
C VAL A 72 9.34 -4.30 -8.69
N MET A 73 8.30 -3.97 -7.92
CA MET A 73 8.44 -3.06 -6.79
C MET A 73 9.27 -3.66 -5.65
N ALA A 74 9.11 -4.96 -5.36
CA ALA A 74 9.93 -5.67 -4.38
C ALA A 74 11.43 -5.64 -4.77
N SER A 75 11.72 -5.79 -6.06
CA SER A 75 13.09 -5.70 -6.58
C SER A 75 13.65 -4.29 -6.41
N VAL A 76 12.86 -3.26 -6.73
CA VAL A 76 13.24 -1.85 -6.52
C VAL A 76 13.48 -1.55 -5.05
N SER A 77 12.62 -2.03 -4.14
CA SER A 77 12.84 -1.88 -2.69
C SER A 77 14.17 -2.47 -2.24
N GLY A 78 14.52 -3.66 -2.76
CA GLY A 78 15.81 -4.28 -2.48
C GLY A 78 17.00 -3.45 -2.98
N VAL A 79 16.91 -2.91 -4.19
CA VAL A 79 17.95 -2.02 -4.77
C VAL A 79 18.11 -0.74 -3.97
N LEU A 80 17.00 -0.04 -3.69
CA LEU A 80 17.01 1.20 -2.90
C LEU A 80 17.61 0.98 -1.51
N TRP A 81 17.28 -0.14 -0.85
CA TRP A 81 17.87 -0.48 0.43
C TRP A 81 19.37 -0.77 0.30
N ALA A 82 19.77 -1.60 -0.67
CA ALA A 82 21.16 -1.97 -0.87
C ALA A 82 22.06 -0.76 -1.20
N ASP A 83 21.53 0.23 -1.90
CA ASP A 83 22.23 1.48 -2.24
C ASP A 83 22.28 2.47 -1.07
N SER A 84 21.48 2.26 -0.02
CA SER A 84 21.50 3.08 1.17
C SER A 84 22.74 2.79 2.05
N PRO A 85 23.23 3.78 2.83
CA PRO A 85 24.34 3.55 3.77
C PRO A 85 24.08 2.44 4.80
N ARG A 86 22.81 2.18 5.15
CA ARG A 86 22.43 1.15 6.12
C ARG A 86 22.33 -0.25 5.52
N GLY A 87 21.89 -0.34 4.26
CA GLY A 87 21.74 -1.62 3.56
C GLY A 87 22.99 -2.07 2.81
N ALA A 88 23.95 -1.19 2.57
CA ALA A 88 25.19 -1.52 1.87
C ALA A 88 25.94 -2.70 2.54
N GLY A 89 26.19 -3.74 1.75
CA GLY A 89 26.92 -4.94 2.18
C GLY A 89 26.09 -5.98 2.93
N GLN A 90 24.78 -5.77 3.11
CA GLN A 90 23.88 -6.79 3.65
C GLN A 90 23.63 -7.90 2.62
N SER A 91 23.49 -9.12 3.10
CA SER A 91 23.04 -10.26 2.33
C SER A 91 21.54 -10.15 1.99
N PRO A 92 21.06 -10.83 0.93
CA PRO A 92 19.63 -10.85 0.61
C PRO A 92 18.75 -11.28 1.80
N ASP A 93 19.18 -12.25 2.60
CA ASP A 93 18.43 -12.74 3.76
C ASP A 93 18.27 -11.68 4.85
N GLU A 94 19.29 -10.84 5.07
CA GLU A 94 19.22 -9.70 5.99
C GLU A 94 18.25 -8.64 5.49
N VAL A 95 18.28 -8.34 4.18
CA VAL A 95 17.34 -7.41 3.55
C VAL A 95 15.91 -7.93 3.68
N PHE A 96 15.65 -9.21 3.38
CA PHE A 96 14.32 -9.79 3.53
C PHE A 96 13.83 -9.79 4.98
N THR A 97 14.71 -10.08 5.93
CA THR A 97 14.39 -10.05 7.37
C THR A 97 13.93 -8.66 7.80
N LEU A 98 14.45 -7.60 7.19
CA LEU A 98 14.04 -6.23 7.45
C LEU A 98 12.76 -5.84 6.69
N LEU A 99 12.74 -6.01 5.36
CA LEU A 99 11.70 -5.42 4.50
C LEU A 99 10.41 -6.23 4.49
N LEU A 100 10.49 -7.56 4.54
CA LEU A 100 9.31 -8.43 4.39
C LEU A 100 8.26 -8.20 5.50
N PRO A 101 8.62 -8.01 6.79
CA PRO A 101 7.64 -7.68 7.82
C PRO A 101 6.87 -6.38 7.56
N MET A 102 7.53 -5.36 7.00
CA MET A 102 6.88 -4.09 6.65
C MET A 102 5.92 -4.27 5.48
N ILE A 103 6.33 -5.02 4.44
CA ILE A 103 5.46 -5.33 3.30
C ILE A 103 4.23 -6.11 3.76
N ASN A 104 4.41 -7.11 4.63
CA ASN A 104 3.30 -7.91 5.16
C ASN A 104 2.33 -7.04 5.97
N THR A 105 2.85 -6.24 6.91
CA THR A 105 2.02 -5.31 7.71
C THR A 105 1.26 -4.34 6.82
N ALA A 106 1.91 -3.74 5.83
CA ALA A 106 1.26 -2.83 4.90
C ALA A 106 0.23 -3.53 4.00
N THR A 107 0.47 -4.80 3.64
CA THR A 107 -0.50 -5.60 2.87
C THR A 107 -1.77 -5.81 3.69
N ASP A 108 -1.62 -6.20 4.96
CA ASP A 108 -2.74 -6.38 5.88
C ASP A 108 -3.53 -5.07 6.05
N LEU A 109 -2.84 -3.94 6.22
CA LEU A 109 -3.48 -2.61 6.31
C LEU A 109 -4.30 -2.27 5.06
N TYR A 110 -3.78 -2.57 3.86
CA TYR A 110 -4.53 -2.35 2.62
C TYR A 110 -5.75 -3.27 2.51
N VAL A 111 -5.59 -4.56 2.83
CA VAL A 111 -6.71 -5.52 2.80
C VAL A 111 -7.79 -5.11 3.80
N ASP A 112 -7.43 -4.79 5.04
CA ASP A 112 -8.36 -4.34 6.08
C ASP A 112 -9.12 -3.09 5.64
N HIS A 113 -8.45 -2.14 4.98
CA HIS A 113 -9.10 -0.94 4.44
C HIS A 113 -10.06 -1.27 3.30
N MET A 114 -9.67 -2.15 2.38
CA MET A 114 -10.54 -2.60 1.28
C MET A 114 -11.78 -3.32 1.82
N ASP A 115 -11.62 -4.22 2.78
CA ASP A 115 -12.72 -4.94 3.44
C ASP A 115 -13.67 -3.97 4.17
N ALA A 116 -13.13 -3.00 4.90
CA ALA A 116 -13.92 -1.94 5.54
C ALA A 116 -14.67 -1.09 4.50
N THR A 117 -14.08 -0.87 3.33
CA THR A 117 -14.70 -0.13 2.22
C THR A 117 -15.84 -0.92 1.58
N VAL A 118 -15.67 -2.23 1.37
CA VAL A 118 -16.74 -3.13 0.89
C VAL A 118 -17.95 -3.06 1.83
N ALA A 119 -17.70 -3.13 3.14
CA ALA A 119 -18.77 -3.10 4.14
C ALA A 119 -19.66 -1.84 4.09
N VAL A 120 -19.17 -0.74 3.50
CA VAL A 120 -19.86 0.55 3.44
C VAL A 120 -20.34 0.89 2.02
N THR A 121 -19.63 0.43 0.98
CA THR A 121 -19.83 0.89 -0.40
C THR A 121 -20.17 -0.22 -1.40
N ASP A 122 -20.12 -1.49 -0.99
CA ASP A 122 -20.25 -2.67 -1.87
C ASP A 122 -19.17 -2.75 -2.98
N ALA A 123 -18.06 -2.02 -2.79
CA ALA A 123 -16.88 -2.06 -3.64
C ALA A 123 -15.60 -2.00 -2.78
N PRO A 124 -14.50 -2.66 -3.17
CA PRO A 124 -13.27 -2.68 -2.37
C PRO A 124 -12.42 -1.43 -2.52
N PHE A 125 -12.72 -0.57 -3.49
CA PHE A 125 -11.86 0.57 -3.85
C PHE A 125 -12.57 1.89 -3.64
N ASP A 126 -12.03 2.72 -2.75
CA ASP A 126 -12.38 4.12 -2.62
C ASP A 126 -11.41 5.01 -3.41
N GLY A 127 -11.67 6.32 -3.44
CA GLY A 127 -10.83 7.28 -4.14
C GLY A 127 -9.34 7.23 -3.74
N PRO A 128 -9.01 7.15 -2.43
CA PRO A 128 -7.62 7.00 -1.97
C PRO A 128 -6.91 5.75 -2.49
N ILE A 129 -7.55 4.58 -2.45
CA ILE A 129 -6.96 3.35 -3.00
C ILE A 129 -6.73 3.47 -4.51
N LEU A 130 -7.70 4.04 -5.24
CA LEU A 130 -7.55 4.27 -6.68
C LEU A 130 -6.40 5.24 -6.99
N ALA A 131 -6.26 6.33 -6.22
CA ALA A 131 -5.16 7.27 -6.40
C ALA A 131 -3.79 6.63 -6.12
N GLN A 132 -3.69 5.79 -5.08
CA GLN A 132 -2.46 5.04 -4.81
C GLN A 132 -2.17 4.03 -5.92
N PHE A 133 -3.21 3.36 -6.43
CA PHE A 133 -3.08 2.42 -7.55
C PHE A 133 -2.55 3.10 -8.81
N ASP A 134 -3.06 4.28 -9.15
CA ASP A 134 -2.60 5.08 -10.28
C ASP A 134 -1.13 5.50 -10.10
N PHE A 135 -0.76 5.97 -8.90
CA PHE A 135 0.63 6.31 -8.57
C PHE A 135 1.57 5.11 -8.74
N CYS A 136 1.24 3.97 -8.13
CA CYS A 136 2.07 2.76 -8.20
C CYS A 136 2.16 2.22 -9.63
N THR A 137 1.07 2.32 -10.40
CA THR A 137 1.05 1.92 -11.81
C THR A 137 1.99 2.80 -12.63
N ALA A 138 1.92 4.12 -12.47
CA ALA A 138 2.78 5.07 -13.15
C ALA A 138 4.26 4.88 -12.78
N LEU A 139 4.55 4.56 -11.52
CA LEU A 139 5.90 4.27 -11.05
C LEU A 139 6.49 3.03 -11.72
N VAL A 140 5.75 1.92 -11.77
CA VAL A 140 6.18 0.70 -12.49
C VAL A 140 6.42 0.99 -13.96
N GLU A 141 5.51 1.73 -14.62
CA GLU A 141 5.64 2.06 -16.03
C GLU A 141 6.85 2.96 -16.32
N ALA A 142 7.17 3.89 -15.42
CA ALA A 142 8.37 4.71 -15.54
C ALA A 142 9.64 3.85 -15.46
N LEU A 143 9.72 2.98 -14.45
CA LEU A 143 10.85 2.06 -14.26
C LEU A 143 11.06 1.12 -15.45
N GLN A 144 9.97 0.62 -16.04
CA GLN A 144 10.03 -0.25 -17.20
C GLN A 144 10.45 0.47 -18.49
N ARG A 145 10.07 1.74 -18.66
CA ARG A 145 10.53 2.55 -19.80
C ARG A 145 12.02 2.83 -19.75
N ASP A 146 12.57 3.08 -18.56
CA ASP A 146 13.98 3.40 -18.39
C ASP A 146 14.90 2.16 -18.54
N ALA A 147 14.33 0.95 -18.45
CA ALA A 147 15.05 -0.30 -18.63
C ALA A 147 15.13 -0.80 -20.09
N GLY A 148 14.41 -0.16 -21.03
CA GLY A 148 14.34 -0.54 -22.45
C GLY A 148 15.14 0.38 -23.36
#